data_AF-A0A3B4A468-F1
#
_entry.id   AF-A0A3B4A468-F1
#
_cell.length_a   1.000
_cell.length_b   1.000
_cell.length_c   1.000
_cell.angle_alpha   90.00
_cell.angle_beta   90.00
_cell.angle_gamma   90.00
#
_symmetry.space_group_name_H-M   'P 1'
#
loop_
_entity.id
_entity.type
_entity.pdbx_description
1 polymer ?
#
loop_
_entity_poly.entity_id
_entity_poly.type
_entity_poly.pdbx_seq_one_letter_code
_entity_poly.pdbx_strand_id
1 'polypeptide(L)'
;MDTSDIPWSWYYLADCGQWHRFEVKFTVSIFSKMKVKLMNLFYSCSCFSAAPVFWEMIDASCPYQLIPLKTFTAEYLTVANYVKRDGLLDKHIVSIFRIQNQDLWEFFCRKKKQLMRIHSVKEIEERRLFHGTKKSNVDSICKYNFDISLAGHHGHLFGKGIYFAKHATYADKYSPSSTEALPLYGKKTASVQDQPTKVIFLARVLVGKSSQGQKLLTKPDQDAQKRSHDSCVDDTNSPRIYVIFDSNQIYPEYLIQYR
;
A
#
# COMPACT_ATOMS: atom_id res chain seq x y z
N MET A 1 18.20 -29.81 -29.16
CA MET A 1 17.90 -29.01 -27.95
C MET A 1 16.82 -28.04 -28.36
N ASP A 2 15.58 -28.34 -28.00
CA ASP A 2 14.41 -27.52 -28.33
C ASP A 2 14.08 -26.69 -27.10
N THR A 3 14.51 -25.43 -27.10
CA THR A 3 14.10 -24.44 -26.08
C THR A 3 12.91 -23.69 -26.63
N SER A 4 11.76 -24.36 -26.69
CA SER A 4 10.49 -23.66 -26.88
C SER A 4 10.22 -22.87 -25.61
N ASP A 5 10.58 -21.59 -25.64
CA ASP A 5 10.26 -20.60 -24.63
C ASP A 5 8.74 -20.57 -24.40
N ILE A 6 8.27 -21.20 -23.30
CA ILE A 6 6.85 -21.39 -23.01
C ILE A 6 6.21 -20.03 -22.68
N PRO A 7 5.26 -19.51 -23.49
CA PRO A 7 4.63 -18.21 -23.26
C PRO A 7 4.09 -18.08 -21.83
N TRP A 8 4.34 -16.93 -21.20
CA TRP A 8 4.01 -16.59 -19.84
C TRP A 8 3.22 -15.30 -19.83
N SER A 9 2.26 -15.21 -18.91
CA SER A 9 1.41 -14.03 -18.76
C SER A 9 1.17 -13.73 -17.28
N TRP A 10 1.06 -12.44 -16.98
CA TRP A 10 0.83 -11.94 -15.63
C TRP A 10 -0.64 -11.65 -15.44
N TYR A 11 -1.20 -12.15 -14.33
CA TYR A 11 -2.60 -11.90 -13.98
C TYR A 11 -2.67 -11.35 -12.56
N TYR A 12 -3.42 -10.26 -12.40
CA TYR A 12 -3.77 -9.74 -11.09
C TYR A 12 -4.92 -10.58 -10.53
N LEU A 13 -4.68 -11.24 -9.41
CA LEU A 13 -5.74 -11.96 -8.71
C LEU A 13 -6.34 -11.04 -7.66
N ALA A 14 -7.54 -10.52 -7.96
CA ALA A 14 -8.27 -9.63 -7.04
C ALA A 14 -8.51 -10.26 -5.66
N ASP A 15 -8.66 -11.59 -5.61
CA ASP A 15 -8.95 -12.35 -4.39
C ASP A 15 -7.81 -12.32 -3.36
N CYS A 16 -6.55 -12.27 -3.81
CA CYS A 16 -5.39 -12.14 -2.91
C CYS A 16 -4.70 -10.77 -3.01
N GLY A 17 -5.13 -9.94 -3.95
CA GLY A 17 -4.59 -8.62 -4.21
C GLY A 17 -3.13 -8.60 -4.66
N GLN A 18 -2.65 -9.69 -5.27
CA GLN A 18 -1.27 -9.87 -5.74
C GLN A 18 -1.25 -10.19 -7.25
N TRP A 19 -0.11 -9.90 -7.88
CA TRP A 19 0.17 -10.32 -9.25
C TRP A 19 0.80 -11.70 -9.25
N HIS A 20 0.25 -12.61 -10.06
CA HIS A 20 0.72 -13.98 -10.19
C HIS A 20 1.24 -14.24 -11.60
N ARG A 21 2.31 -15.03 -11.69
CA ARG A 21 2.86 -15.53 -12.95
C ARG A 21 2.15 -16.82 -13.31
N PHE A 22 1.60 -16.88 -14.51
CA PHE A 22 1.01 -18.12 -15.04
C PHE A 22 1.72 -18.53 -16.33
N GLU A 23 2.04 -19.81 -16.44
CA GLU A 23 2.47 -20.44 -17.70
C GLU A 23 1.24 -20.60 -18.60
N VAL A 24 1.28 -20.02 -19.80
CA VAL A 24 0.21 -20.14 -20.77
C VAL A 24 0.39 -21.45 -21.52
N LYS A 25 -0.22 -22.51 -21.02
CA LYS A 25 -0.38 -23.74 -21.80
C LYS A 25 -1.49 -23.51 -22.83
N PHE A 26 -1.12 -23.20 -24.08
CA PHE A 26 -2.06 -23.24 -25.20
C PHE A 26 -2.53 -24.68 -25.38
N THR A 27 -3.65 -25.02 -24.76
CA THR A 27 -4.44 -26.18 -25.13
C THR A 27 -5.76 -25.67 -25.67
N VAL A 28 -5.87 -25.68 -27.00
CA VAL A 28 -7.16 -25.54 -27.66
C VAL A 28 -7.93 -26.83 -27.39
N SER A 29 -8.77 -26.82 -26.37
CA SER A 29 -9.91 -27.75 -26.33
C SER A 29 -11.13 -27.03 -25.75
N ILE A 30 -12.12 -26.89 -26.63
CA ILE A 30 -13.48 -26.44 -26.36
C ILE A 30 -14.12 -27.36 -25.31
N PHE A 31 -15.02 -26.79 -24.50
CA PHE A 31 -16.01 -27.39 -23.58
C PHE A 31 -15.79 -27.21 -22.05
N SER A 32 -16.62 -26.30 -21.53
CA SER A 32 -17.35 -26.29 -20.25
C SER A 32 -16.66 -26.67 -18.92
N LYS A 33 -16.76 -25.74 -17.96
CA LYS A 33 -16.75 -25.97 -16.49
C LYS A 33 -15.57 -26.80 -15.97
N MET A 34 -14.38 -26.20 -15.88
CA MET A 34 -13.36 -26.68 -14.93
C MET A 34 -13.30 -25.77 -13.71
N LYS A 35 -13.84 -26.27 -12.59
CA LYS A 35 -13.41 -25.88 -11.25
C LYS A 35 -11.90 -26.18 -11.16
N VAL A 36 -11.06 -25.15 -11.24
CA VAL A 36 -9.64 -25.29 -10.95
C VAL A 36 -9.53 -25.49 -9.44
N LYS A 37 -9.31 -26.74 -9.05
CA LYS A 37 -8.97 -27.13 -7.67
C LYS A 37 -7.64 -26.45 -7.34
N LEU A 38 -7.65 -25.52 -6.39
CA LEU A 38 -6.44 -24.87 -5.87
C LEU A 38 -5.46 -25.96 -5.41
N MET A 39 -4.43 -26.21 -6.21
CA MET A 39 -3.25 -26.92 -5.74
C MET A 39 -2.42 -25.89 -5.00
N ASN A 40 -2.37 -26.06 -3.67
CA ASN A 40 -1.49 -25.37 -2.75
C ASN A 40 -0.07 -25.31 -3.32
N LEU A 41 0.27 -24.19 -3.97
CA LEU A 41 1.62 -23.90 -4.39
C LEU A 41 2.29 -23.06 -3.29
N PHE A 42 2.51 -23.70 -2.15
CA PHE A 42 3.56 -23.30 -1.22
C PHE A 42 4.90 -23.59 -1.91
N TYR A 43 5.35 -22.69 -2.78
CA TYR A 43 6.77 -22.58 -3.07
C TYR A 43 7.32 -21.38 -2.33
N SER A 44 8.06 -21.71 -1.29
CA SER A 44 9.03 -20.87 -0.62
C SER A 44 9.99 -20.23 -1.64
N CYS A 45 9.67 -19.05 -2.17
CA CYS A 45 10.71 -18.17 -2.71
C CYS A 45 11.42 -17.57 -1.51
N SER A 46 12.71 -17.83 -1.38
CA SER A 46 13.64 -17.21 -0.41
C SER A 46 13.78 -15.68 -0.59
N CYS A 47 12.88 -15.05 -1.34
CA CYS A 47 13.05 -13.78 -2.02
C CYS A 47 11.91 -12.80 -1.72
N PHE A 48 11.39 -12.78 -0.47
CA PHE A 48 10.54 -11.68 -0.01
C PHE A 48 11.23 -10.30 -0.03
N SER A 49 12.51 -10.20 -0.42
CA SER A 49 13.25 -8.94 -0.56
C SER A 49 13.36 -8.46 -2.01
N ALA A 50 12.93 -9.26 -2.99
CA ALA A 50 12.94 -8.83 -4.39
C ALA A 50 11.88 -7.74 -4.59
N ALA A 51 12.17 -6.79 -5.48
CA ALA A 51 11.17 -5.85 -5.97
C ALA A 51 9.93 -6.63 -6.46
N PRO A 52 8.71 -6.13 -6.23
CA PRO A 52 7.52 -6.73 -6.82
C PRO A 52 7.71 -6.87 -8.33
N VAL A 53 7.39 -8.07 -8.83
CA VAL A 53 7.62 -8.49 -10.22
C VAL A 53 6.96 -7.61 -11.29
N PHE A 54 6.00 -6.78 -10.89
CA PHE A 54 5.28 -5.86 -11.76
C PHE A 54 5.89 -4.45 -11.81
N TRP A 55 6.96 -4.19 -11.05
CA TRP A 55 7.65 -2.91 -11.12
C TRP A 55 8.37 -2.73 -12.47
N GLU A 56 8.36 -1.53 -13.03
CA GLU A 56 9.28 -1.21 -14.11
C GLU A 56 10.73 -1.20 -13.60
N MET A 57 11.66 -1.26 -14.54
CA MET A 57 13.09 -1.14 -14.26
C MET A 57 13.37 0.01 -13.29
N ILE A 58 13.94 -0.34 -12.15
CA ILE A 58 14.30 0.62 -11.11
C ILE A 58 15.57 1.34 -11.54
N ASP A 59 15.52 2.66 -11.56
CA ASP A 59 16.71 3.48 -11.68
C ASP A 59 17.36 3.61 -10.30
N ALA A 60 18.47 2.88 -10.10
CA ALA A 60 19.19 2.86 -8.83
C ALA A 60 19.79 4.22 -8.42
N SER A 61 19.82 5.21 -9.32
CA SER A 61 20.25 6.57 -9.00
C SER A 61 19.14 7.44 -8.40
N CYS A 62 17.88 7.01 -8.53
CA CYS A 62 16.72 7.67 -7.97
C CYS A 62 16.32 7.03 -6.63
N PRO A 63 16.04 7.80 -5.57
CA PRO A 63 15.60 7.27 -4.29
C PRO A 63 14.17 6.71 -4.36
N TYR A 64 13.35 7.19 -5.30
CA TYR A 64 12.07 6.61 -5.65
C TYR A 64 11.64 7.03 -7.07
N GLN A 65 10.72 6.29 -7.66
CA GLN A 65 10.06 6.60 -8.93
C GLN A 65 8.54 6.61 -8.76
N LEU A 66 7.87 7.52 -9.45
CA LEU A 66 6.41 7.56 -9.57
C LEU A 66 6.02 7.16 -10.98
N ILE A 67 5.41 5.99 -11.09
CA ILE A 67 5.03 5.38 -12.36
C ILE A 67 3.57 5.72 -12.62
N PRO A 68 3.25 6.56 -13.61
CA PRO A 68 1.87 6.86 -13.95
C PRO A 68 1.20 5.61 -14.53
N LEU A 69 0.11 5.17 -13.89
CA LEU A 69 -0.68 4.05 -14.38
C LEU A 69 -1.63 4.53 -15.48
N LYS A 70 -1.69 3.77 -16.58
CA LYS A 70 -2.62 4.05 -17.68
C LYS A 70 -4.02 3.59 -17.30
N THR A 71 -5.04 4.40 -17.62
CA THR A 71 -6.43 4.19 -17.18
C THR A 71 -7.06 2.86 -17.60
N PHE A 72 -6.54 2.25 -18.66
CA PHE A 72 -7.01 0.97 -19.20
C PHE A 72 -6.26 -0.25 -18.65
N THR A 73 -5.25 -0.09 -17.80
CA THR A 73 -4.53 -1.24 -17.22
C THR A 73 -5.33 -1.86 -16.07
N ALA A 74 -5.21 -3.18 -15.91
CA ALA A 74 -5.87 -3.91 -14.82
C ALA A 74 -5.46 -3.37 -13.43
N GLU A 75 -4.21 -2.93 -13.28
CA GLU A 75 -3.72 -2.31 -12.05
C GLU A 75 -4.46 -1.01 -11.73
N TYR A 76 -4.57 -0.10 -12.71
CA TYR A 76 -5.30 1.15 -12.54
C TYR A 76 -6.75 0.87 -12.16
N LEU A 77 -7.43 0.00 -12.92
CA LEU A 77 -8.83 -0.33 -12.70
C LEU A 77 -9.06 -0.95 -11.32
N THR A 78 -8.14 -1.78 -10.85
CA THR A 78 -8.19 -2.36 -9.51
C THR A 78 -8.07 -1.28 -8.44
N VAL A 79 -7.05 -0.43 -8.51
CA VAL A 79 -6.84 0.62 -7.49
C VAL A 79 -8.00 1.62 -7.52
N ALA A 80 -8.46 2.03 -8.70
CA ALA A 80 -9.60 2.91 -8.86
C ALA A 80 -10.89 2.31 -8.27
N ASN A 81 -11.16 1.03 -8.55
CA ASN A 81 -12.30 0.33 -7.95
C ASN A 81 -12.16 0.20 -6.44
N TYR A 82 -10.97 -0.09 -5.91
CA TYR A 82 -10.73 -0.16 -4.47
C TYR A 82 -10.99 1.20 -3.80
N VAL A 83 -10.53 2.30 -4.39
CA VAL A 83 -10.82 3.67 -3.88
C VAL A 83 -12.32 3.95 -3.85
N LYS A 84 -13.04 3.60 -4.93
CA LYS A 84 -14.46 3.89 -5.07
C LYS A 84 -15.36 2.98 -4.22
N ARG A 85 -15.13 1.66 -4.26
CA ARG A 85 -15.99 0.64 -3.64
C ARG A 85 -15.62 0.39 -2.18
N ASP A 86 -14.37 0.07 -1.89
CA ASP A 86 -13.90 -0.22 -0.54
C ASP A 86 -13.57 1.07 0.23
N GLY A 87 -12.94 2.04 -0.45
CA GLY A 87 -12.63 3.36 0.08
C GLY A 87 -13.84 4.28 0.20
N LEU A 88 -14.97 3.90 -0.42
CA LEU A 88 -16.24 4.66 -0.47
C LEU A 88 -16.12 6.07 -1.06
N LEU A 89 -15.02 6.37 -1.77
CA LEU A 89 -14.75 7.70 -2.30
C LEU A 89 -15.11 7.76 -3.78
N ASP A 90 -16.36 8.14 -4.07
CA ASP A 90 -16.83 8.33 -5.45
C ASP A 90 -16.51 9.73 -5.98
N LYS A 91 -15.21 10.00 -6.13
CA LYS A 91 -14.66 11.25 -6.66
C LYS A 91 -13.93 11.00 -7.98
N HIS A 92 -13.79 12.05 -8.79
CA HIS A 92 -13.14 11.91 -10.09
C HIS A 92 -11.63 11.73 -9.91
N ILE A 93 -11.13 10.53 -10.19
CA ILE A 93 -9.69 10.22 -10.17
C ILE A 93 -9.03 10.87 -11.38
N VAL A 94 -8.08 11.76 -11.12
CA VAL A 94 -7.27 12.44 -12.14
C VAL A 94 -6.12 11.56 -12.58
N SER A 95 -5.42 10.95 -11.62
CA SER A 95 -4.27 10.09 -11.90
C SER A 95 -3.99 9.15 -10.73
N ILE A 96 -3.37 8.01 -11.04
CA ILE A 96 -2.85 7.05 -10.07
C ILE A 96 -1.39 6.81 -10.43
N PHE A 97 -0.51 6.96 -9.45
CA PHE A 97 0.90 6.64 -9.58
C PHE A 97 1.23 5.45 -8.68
N ARG A 98 1.90 4.44 -9.24
CA ARG A 98 2.60 3.44 -8.43
C ARG A 98 3.89 4.06 -7.93
N ILE A 99 4.18 3.88 -6.65
CA ILE A 99 5.42 4.32 -6.02
C ILE A 99 6.38 3.14 -6.08
N GLN A 100 7.60 3.38 -6.58
CA GLN A 100 8.68 2.39 -6.56
C GLN A 100 9.83 2.97 -5.74
N ASN A 101 10.00 2.45 -4.54
CA ASN A 101 11.11 2.79 -3.65
C ASN A 101 11.65 1.46 -3.11
N GLN A 102 12.82 1.07 -3.61
CA GLN A 102 13.43 -0.22 -3.29
C GLN A 102 13.81 -0.32 -1.81
N ASP A 103 14.39 0.75 -1.24
CA ASP A 103 14.83 0.77 0.16
C ASP A 103 13.64 0.60 1.12
N LEU A 104 12.56 1.37 0.90
CA LEU A 104 11.36 1.29 1.72
C LEU A 104 10.67 -0.07 1.59
N TRP A 105 10.68 -0.66 0.39
CA TRP A 105 10.15 -2.01 0.18
C TRP A 105 10.96 -3.05 0.95
N GLU A 106 12.29 -2.96 0.93
CA GLU A 106 13.14 -3.86 1.69
C GLU A 106 12.95 -3.73 3.19
N PHE A 107 12.83 -2.50 3.71
CA PHE A 107 12.52 -2.29 5.13
C PHE A 107 11.17 -2.89 5.51
N PHE A 108 10.14 -2.67 4.70
CA PHE A 108 8.81 -3.25 4.88
C PHE A 108 8.85 -4.78 4.94
N CYS A 109 9.51 -5.41 3.97
CA CYS A 109 9.63 -6.86 3.91
C CYS A 109 10.47 -7.45 5.06
N ARG A 110 11.54 -6.77 5.45
CA ARG A 110 12.35 -7.15 6.63
C ARG A 110 11.53 -7.03 7.91
N LYS A 111 10.72 -5.98 8.05
CA LYS A 111 9.81 -5.80 9.19
C LYS A 111 8.74 -6.89 9.25
N LYS A 112 8.13 -7.24 8.12
CA LYS A 112 7.17 -8.36 8.02
C LYS A 112 7.78 -9.66 8.55
N LYS A 113 8.98 -10.02 8.07
CA LYS A 113 9.73 -11.21 8.56
C LYS A 113 10.08 -11.12 10.04
N GLN A 114 10.41 -9.94 10.54
CA GLN A 114 10.69 -9.72 11.96
C GLN A 114 9.46 -10.00 12.82
N LEU A 115 8.31 -9.40 12.48
CA LEU A 115 7.06 -9.58 13.23
C LEU A 115 6.58 -11.03 13.19
N MET A 116 6.68 -11.72 12.05
CA MET A 116 6.37 -13.15 11.93
C MET A 116 7.19 -14.00 12.91
N ARG A 117 8.49 -13.72 13.06
CA ARG A 117 9.36 -14.43 14.00
C ARG A 117 9.04 -14.11 15.46
N ILE A 118 8.81 -12.83 15.78
CA ILE A 118 8.46 -12.39 17.15
C ILE A 118 7.19 -13.08 17.62
N HIS A 119 6.17 -13.11 16.76
CA HIS A 119 4.86 -13.68 17.10
C HIS A 119 4.76 -15.19 16.85
N SER A 120 5.81 -15.81 16.31
CA SER A 120 5.84 -17.23 15.93
C SER A 120 4.66 -17.63 15.02
N VAL A 121 4.35 -16.78 14.04
CA VAL A 121 3.26 -16.98 13.07
C VAL A 121 3.80 -17.08 11.64
N LYS A 122 3.06 -17.79 10.79
CA LYS A 122 3.40 -17.93 9.36
C LYS A 122 3.06 -16.70 8.54
N GLU A 123 2.16 -15.86 9.04
CA GLU A 123 1.72 -14.66 8.35
C GLU A 123 1.34 -13.58 9.36
N ILE A 124 1.61 -12.33 9.01
CA ILE A 124 1.21 -11.14 9.75
C ILE A 124 0.13 -10.43 8.95
N GLU A 125 -0.93 -10.04 9.64
CA GLU A 125 -2.05 -9.34 9.03
C GLU A 125 -1.57 -8.05 8.38
N GLU A 126 -1.82 -7.95 7.08
CA GLU A 126 -1.48 -6.81 6.24
C GLU A 126 -2.76 -6.24 5.64
N ARG A 127 -2.89 -4.92 5.65
CA ARG A 127 -4.04 -4.21 5.07
C ARG A 127 -3.58 -3.14 4.11
N ARG A 128 -4.41 -2.88 3.10
CA ARG A 128 -4.34 -1.66 2.31
C ARG A 128 -5.17 -0.59 3.00
N LEU A 129 -4.54 0.52 3.37
CA LEU A 129 -5.19 1.60 4.11
C LEU A 129 -4.85 2.97 3.51
N PHE A 130 -5.73 3.93 3.76
CA PHE A 130 -5.65 5.27 3.17
C PHE A 130 -5.02 6.29 4.11
N HIS A 131 -4.22 7.20 3.55
CA HIS A 131 -3.64 8.34 4.28
C HIS A 131 -3.76 9.62 3.46
N GLY A 132 -4.61 10.54 3.92
CA GLY A 132 -4.75 11.87 3.32
C GLY A 132 -3.70 12.82 3.85
N THR A 133 -3.08 13.61 2.98
CA THR A 133 -2.01 14.54 3.36
C THR A 133 -1.93 15.71 2.39
N LYS A 134 -1.09 16.71 2.71
CA LYS A 134 -0.79 17.85 1.83
C LYS A 134 0.11 17.42 0.67
N LYS A 135 -0.03 18.05 -0.49
CA LYS A 135 0.87 17.85 -1.65
C LYS A 135 2.34 18.09 -1.30
N SER A 136 2.61 19.06 -0.42
CA SER A 136 3.96 19.36 0.11
C SER A 136 4.64 18.18 0.81
N ASN A 137 3.88 17.21 1.32
CA ASN A 137 4.41 16.06 2.04
C ASN A 137 4.67 14.85 1.13
N VAL A 138 4.24 14.90 -0.14
CA VAL A 138 4.32 13.74 -1.04
C VAL A 138 5.78 13.31 -1.26
N ASP A 139 6.67 14.26 -1.56
CA ASP A 139 8.08 13.94 -1.85
C ASP A 139 8.77 13.30 -0.64
N SER A 140 8.57 13.87 0.56
CA SER A 140 9.16 13.34 1.79
C SER A 140 8.62 11.95 2.13
N ILE A 141 7.31 11.70 1.98
CA ILE A 141 6.72 10.38 2.22
C ILE A 141 7.25 9.35 1.23
N CYS A 142 7.32 9.67 -0.06
CA CYS A 142 7.83 8.74 -1.07
C CYS A 142 9.32 8.44 -0.88
N LYS A 143 10.11 9.41 -0.38
CA LYS A 143 11.56 9.29 -0.21
C LYS A 143 11.97 8.66 1.11
N TYR A 144 11.33 9.05 2.21
CA TYR A 144 11.74 8.75 3.58
C TYR A 144 10.68 8.00 4.40
N ASN A 145 9.55 7.64 3.78
CA ASN A 145 8.37 7.07 4.42
C ASN A 145 7.61 8.08 5.31
N PHE A 146 6.53 7.62 5.94
CA PHE A 146 5.76 8.43 6.89
C PHE A 146 6.57 8.68 8.17
N ASP A 147 6.58 9.93 8.63
CA ASP A 147 7.33 10.34 9.82
C ASP A 147 6.42 10.43 11.05
N ILE A 148 6.74 9.64 12.08
CA ILE A 148 6.03 9.62 13.36
C ILE A 148 6.18 10.95 14.10
N SER A 149 7.31 11.65 13.94
CA SER A 149 7.55 12.93 14.61
C SER A 149 6.62 14.05 14.10
N LEU A 150 6.14 13.92 12.86
CA LEU A 150 5.16 14.82 12.26
C LEU A 150 3.71 14.44 12.61
N ALA A 151 3.50 13.21 13.10
CA ALA A 151 2.23 12.82 13.65
C ALA A 151 2.03 13.58 14.96
N GLY A 152 1.15 14.59 14.96
CA GLY A 152 0.76 15.29 16.19
C GLY A 152 0.33 16.74 16.08
N HIS A 153 0.38 17.33 14.89
CA HIS A 153 -0.23 18.64 14.67
C HIS A 153 -1.78 18.61 14.73
N HIS A 154 -2.40 17.43 14.69
CA HIS A 154 -3.85 17.24 14.76
C HIS A 154 -4.14 16.15 15.81
N GLY A 155 -4.90 16.50 16.86
CA GLY A 155 -5.05 15.74 18.12
C GLY A 155 -4.96 14.21 18.04
N HIS A 156 -4.06 13.63 18.83
CA HIS A 156 -3.93 12.18 19.01
C HIS A 156 -5.05 11.62 19.88
N LEU A 157 -6.02 10.92 19.30
CA LEU A 157 -7.07 10.25 20.08
C LEU A 157 -6.68 8.82 20.45
N PHE A 158 -5.94 8.14 19.56
CA PHE A 158 -5.68 6.70 19.65
C PHE A 158 -4.19 6.35 19.74
N GLY A 159 -3.33 7.36 19.98
CA GLY A 159 -1.88 7.21 20.15
C GLY A 159 -1.07 8.22 19.34
N LYS A 160 0.20 8.38 19.73
CA LYS A 160 1.21 9.21 19.08
C LYS A 160 1.93 8.42 17.97
N GLY A 161 1.17 8.04 16.94
CA GLY A 161 1.67 7.29 15.80
C GLY A 161 1.08 7.82 14.48
N ILE A 162 1.40 7.16 13.38
CA ILE A 162 0.92 7.50 12.03
C ILE A 162 -0.47 6.91 11.84
N TYR A 163 -1.43 7.74 11.43
CA TYR A 163 -2.83 7.37 11.29
C TYR A 163 -3.15 6.94 9.86
N PHE A 164 -3.87 5.82 9.74
CA PHE A 164 -4.42 5.32 8.50
C PHE A 164 -5.91 5.07 8.65
N ALA A 165 -6.67 5.29 7.58
CA ALA A 165 -8.10 5.05 7.53
C ALA A 165 -8.41 3.81 6.67
N LYS A 166 -9.39 3.03 7.11
CA LYS A 166 -9.97 1.94 6.32
C LYS A 166 -10.64 2.47 5.04
N HIS A 167 -11.35 3.59 5.15
CA HIS A 167 -12.07 4.20 4.02
C HIS A 167 -11.41 5.51 3.58
N ALA A 168 -11.27 5.69 2.27
CA ALA A 168 -10.73 6.88 1.65
C ALA A 168 -11.56 8.14 1.97
N THR A 169 -12.88 8.01 2.16
CA THR A 169 -13.76 9.12 2.59
C THR A 169 -13.38 9.73 3.94
N TYR A 170 -12.80 8.93 4.85
CA TYR A 170 -12.32 9.46 6.12
C TYR A 170 -10.98 10.18 5.95
N ALA A 171 -10.06 9.58 5.20
CA ALA A 171 -8.77 10.17 4.88
C ALA A 171 -8.88 11.44 4.00
N ASP A 172 -9.93 11.57 3.18
CA ASP A 172 -10.24 12.77 2.38
C ASP A 172 -10.28 14.05 3.23
N LYS A 173 -10.72 13.97 4.48
CA LYS A 173 -10.78 15.11 5.43
C LYS A 173 -9.40 15.70 5.75
N TYR A 174 -8.35 14.91 5.59
CA TYR A 174 -6.95 15.29 5.90
C TYR A 174 -6.14 15.61 4.64
N SER A 175 -6.75 15.50 3.46
CA SER A 175 -6.19 15.93 2.20
C SER A 175 -6.76 17.31 1.87
N PRO A 176 -6.01 18.42 1.92
CA PRO A 176 -6.51 19.70 1.44
C PRO A 176 -6.43 19.77 -0.09
N SER A 177 -7.40 20.48 -0.69
CA SER A 177 -7.38 20.76 -2.12
C SER A 177 -6.37 21.85 -2.42
N SER A 178 -5.61 21.71 -3.52
CA SER A 178 -4.56 22.65 -3.90
C SER A 178 -4.36 22.67 -5.41
N THR A 179 -4.04 23.84 -5.97
CA THR A 179 -3.63 24.01 -7.38
C THR A 179 -2.15 23.71 -7.61
N GLU A 180 -1.39 23.44 -6.54
CA GLU A 180 0.03 23.11 -6.64
C GLU A 180 0.25 21.86 -7.51
N ALA A 181 1.32 21.90 -8.30
CA ALA A 181 1.79 20.73 -9.02
C ALA A 181 2.18 19.61 -8.04
N LEU A 182 2.00 18.36 -8.47
CA LEU A 182 2.59 17.23 -7.75
C LEU A 182 4.12 17.31 -7.88
N PRO A 183 4.86 17.20 -6.76
CA PRO A 183 6.29 16.99 -6.82
C PRO A 183 6.51 15.56 -7.33
N LEU A 184 7.00 15.42 -8.56
CA LEU A 184 7.65 14.18 -8.99
C LEU A 184 9.15 14.38 -8.72
N TYR A 185 9.86 13.32 -8.33
CA TYR A 185 11.29 13.40 -8.06
C TYR A 185 12.04 14.17 -9.17
N GLY A 186 12.59 15.33 -8.81
CA GLY A 186 13.32 16.24 -9.70
C GLY A 186 12.51 16.99 -10.78
N LYS A 187 11.19 16.79 -10.88
CA LYS A 187 10.33 17.43 -11.88
C LYS A 187 9.00 17.88 -11.27
N LYS A 188 8.69 19.18 -11.36
CA LYS A 188 7.31 19.65 -11.13
C LYS A 188 6.47 19.23 -12.33
N THR A 189 5.32 18.61 -12.08
CA THR A 189 4.30 18.46 -13.13
C THR A 189 3.81 19.85 -13.57
N ALA A 190 3.36 19.99 -14.81
CA ALA A 190 2.52 21.14 -15.15
C ALA A 190 1.28 21.09 -14.25
N SER A 191 0.83 22.23 -13.72
CA SER A 191 -0.45 22.29 -13.02
C SER A 191 -1.51 21.64 -13.91
N VAL A 192 -2.19 20.62 -13.39
CA VAL A 192 -3.25 19.95 -14.13
C VAL A 192 -4.43 20.91 -14.18
N GLN A 193 -4.44 21.77 -15.22
CA GLN A 193 -5.55 22.64 -15.64
C GLN A 193 -6.25 23.37 -14.49
N ASP A 194 -5.80 24.57 -14.06
CA ASP A 194 -6.48 25.60 -13.21
C ASP A 194 -7.49 25.18 -12.10
N GLN A 195 -7.54 23.91 -11.73
CA GLN A 195 -8.57 23.32 -10.91
C GLN A 195 -7.89 22.58 -9.76
N PRO A 196 -8.25 22.90 -8.51
CA PRO A 196 -7.56 22.37 -7.36
C PRO A 196 -7.82 20.86 -7.24
N THR A 197 -6.78 20.11 -6.92
CA THR A 197 -6.88 18.66 -6.72
C THR A 197 -6.40 18.28 -5.33
N LYS A 198 -6.86 17.12 -4.87
CA LYS A 198 -6.50 16.49 -3.61
C LYS A 198 -5.57 15.30 -3.87
N VAL A 199 -4.88 14.85 -2.83
CA VAL A 199 -3.99 13.68 -2.88
C VAL A 199 -4.21 12.74 -1.70
N ILE A 200 -4.19 11.44 -1.95
CA ILE A 200 -4.32 10.41 -0.93
C ILE A 200 -3.35 9.27 -1.24
N PHE A 201 -2.67 8.77 -0.23
CA PHE A 201 -1.88 7.55 -0.35
C PHE A 201 -2.76 6.33 -0.08
N LEU A 202 -2.53 5.27 -0.85
CA LEU A 202 -2.94 3.91 -0.52
C LEU A 202 -1.67 3.13 -0.16
N ALA A 203 -1.55 2.74 1.10
CA ALA A 203 -0.35 2.10 1.63
C ALA A 203 -0.63 0.65 2.03
N ARG A 204 0.38 -0.21 1.91
CA ARG A 204 0.42 -1.52 2.56
C ARG A 204 0.87 -1.32 3.99
N VAL A 205 0.10 -1.82 4.95
CA VAL A 205 0.32 -1.62 6.38
C VAL A 205 0.28 -2.96 7.09
N LEU A 206 1.37 -3.32 7.77
CA LEU A 206 1.43 -4.47 8.67
C LEU A 206 0.70 -4.12 9.97
N VAL A 207 -0.61 -4.38 10.01
CA VAL A 207 -1.45 -4.07 11.19
C VAL A 207 -1.29 -5.10 12.29
N GLY A 208 -0.99 -6.35 11.94
CA GLY A 208 -0.82 -7.45 12.89
C GLY A 208 -1.97 -7.54 13.88
N LYS A 209 -1.68 -7.85 15.15
CA LYS A 209 -2.69 -7.79 16.20
C LYS A 209 -2.88 -6.35 16.65
N SER A 210 -4.13 -5.90 16.78
CA SER A 210 -4.44 -4.52 17.19
C SER A 210 -4.96 -4.45 18.63
N SER A 211 -4.54 -3.42 19.37
CA SER A 211 -5.12 -3.06 20.67
C SER A 211 -6.02 -1.83 20.56
N GLN A 212 -6.86 -1.58 21.57
CA GLN A 212 -7.63 -0.35 21.66
C GLN A 212 -6.68 0.85 21.88
N GLY A 213 -6.74 1.84 21.00
CA GLY A 213 -5.88 3.02 21.06
C GLY A 213 -6.23 3.97 22.21
N GLN A 214 -5.22 4.66 22.72
CA GLN A 214 -5.38 5.70 23.74
C GLN A 214 -4.40 6.86 23.48
N LYS A 215 -4.84 8.08 23.79
CA LYS A 215 -4.15 9.34 23.48
C LYS A 215 -2.66 9.39 23.84
N LEU A 216 -2.27 8.81 24.97
CA LEU A 216 -0.90 8.90 25.48
C LEU A 216 0.03 7.77 25.02
N LEU A 217 -0.48 6.78 24.28
CA LEU A 217 0.33 5.66 23.81
C LEU A 217 1.38 6.12 22.80
N THR A 218 2.62 5.66 22.98
CA THR A 218 3.73 5.80 22.02
C THR A 218 4.11 4.47 21.36
N LYS A 219 3.40 3.41 21.72
CA LYS A 219 3.52 2.03 21.21
C LYS A 219 2.20 1.28 21.48
N PRO A 220 1.90 0.18 20.77
CA PRO A 220 0.64 -0.55 20.92
C PRO A 220 0.38 -1.11 22.32
N ASP A 221 1.45 -1.50 23.02
CA ASP A 221 1.42 -2.07 24.36
C ASP A 221 2.15 -1.19 25.37
N GLN A 222 1.51 -0.88 26.50
CA GLN A 222 2.14 -0.11 27.58
C GLN A 222 3.29 -0.90 28.23
N ASP A 223 3.11 -2.21 28.44
CA ASP A 223 4.10 -3.10 29.01
C ASP A 223 5.09 -3.58 27.94
N ALA A 224 6.39 -3.39 28.18
CA ALA A 224 7.43 -3.84 27.28
C ALA A 224 7.60 -5.37 27.26
N GLN A 225 7.17 -6.06 28.33
CA GLN A 225 7.27 -7.52 28.47
C GLN A 225 6.11 -8.25 27.75
N LYS A 226 5.03 -7.54 27.42
CA LYS A 226 3.84 -8.07 26.71
C LYS A 226 3.60 -7.34 25.38
N ARG A 227 4.62 -7.31 24.51
CA ARG A 227 4.48 -6.78 23.13
C ARG A 227 3.68 -7.75 22.24
N SER A 228 2.38 -7.88 22.49
CA SER A 228 1.50 -8.76 21.74
C SER A 228 0.78 -8.06 20.58
N HIS A 229 0.83 -6.73 20.51
CA HIS A 229 0.15 -5.94 19.49
C HIS A 229 1.14 -5.15 18.63
N ASP A 230 0.77 -4.98 17.35
CA ASP A 230 1.56 -4.31 16.32
C ASP A 230 0.96 -2.96 15.91
N SER A 231 -0.30 -2.69 16.30
CA SER A 231 -1.01 -1.45 16.00
C SER A 231 -2.06 -1.11 17.07
N CYS A 232 -2.54 0.14 17.06
CA CYS A 232 -3.74 0.54 17.79
C CYS A 232 -4.89 0.86 16.85
N VAL A 233 -6.14 0.72 17.32
CA VAL A 233 -7.36 1.02 16.56
C VAL A 233 -8.34 1.89 17.33
N ASP A 234 -9.29 2.51 16.62
CA ASP A 234 -10.38 3.27 17.23
C ASP A 234 -11.44 2.38 17.90
N ASP A 235 -11.69 1.21 17.33
CA ASP A 235 -12.62 0.19 17.84
C ASP A 235 -12.08 -1.20 17.50
N THR A 236 -11.99 -2.10 18.48
CA THR A 236 -11.41 -3.44 18.30
C THR A 236 -12.32 -4.42 17.56
N ASN A 237 -13.63 -4.17 17.50
CA ASN A 237 -14.60 -5.03 16.83
C ASN A 237 -14.77 -4.65 15.35
N SER A 238 -14.79 -3.35 15.06
CA SER A 238 -14.92 -2.81 13.71
C SER A 238 -13.99 -1.60 13.49
N PRO A 239 -12.67 -1.83 13.34
CA PRO A 239 -11.70 -0.77 13.14
C PRO A 239 -11.99 0.06 11.89
N ARG A 240 -11.93 1.39 12.03
CA ARG A 240 -11.93 2.34 10.91
C ARG A 240 -10.64 3.13 10.83
N ILE A 241 -9.92 3.24 11.94
CA ILE A 241 -8.65 3.93 12.06
C ILE A 241 -7.63 2.95 12.62
N TYR A 242 -6.44 2.96 12.02
CA TYR A 242 -5.27 2.23 12.50
C TYR A 242 -4.16 3.24 12.80
N VAL A 243 -3.48 3.05 13.93
CA VAL A 243 -2.34 3.85 14.37
C VAL A 243 -1.11 2.96 14.42
N ILE A 244 -0.08 3.36 13.68
CA ILE A 244 1.17 2.63 13.51
C ILE A 244 2.31 3.41 14.14
N PHE A 245 3.17 2.71 14.87
CA PHE A 245 4.25 3.32 15.69
C PHE A 245 5.65 2.99 15.18
N ASP A 246 5.77 2.33 14.03
CA ASP A 246 7.03 2.05 13.34
C ASP A 246 6.81 2.21 11.83
N SER A 247 7.50 3.16 11.21
CA SER A 247 7.36 3.45 9.77
C SER A 247 7.73 2.26 8.90
N ASN A 248 8.58 1.35 9.36
CA ASN A 248 8.94 0.13 8.62
C ASN A 248 7.77 -0.86 8.53
N GLN A 249 6.66 -0.67 9.26
CA GLN A 249 5.42 -1.43 9.05
C GLN A 249 4.62 -0.94 7.84
N ILE A 250 5.07 0.11 7.17
CA ILE A 250 4.32 0.80 6.13
C ILE A 250 5.13 0.85 4.85
N TYR A 251 4.45 0.58 3.74
CA TYR A 251 4.95 0.84 2.40
C TYR A 251 3.93 1.69 1.63
N PRO A 252 4.27 2.93 1.23
CA PRO A 252 3.39 3.73 0.39
C PRO A 252 3.35 3.12 -1.03
N GLU A 253 2.26 2.45 -1.38
CA GLU A 253 2.15 1.64 -2.61
C GLU A 253 1.67 2.49 -3.80
N TYR A 254 0.65 3.32 -3.58
CA TYR A 254 0.10 4.22 -4.60
C TYR A 254 -0.14 5.63 -4.08
N LEU A 255 0.02 6.60 -4.97
CA LEU A 255 -0.43 7.97 -4.80
C LEU A 255 -1.59 8.24 -5.76
N ILE A 256 -2.74 8.64 -5.23
CA ILE A 256 -3.95 8.92 -6.00
C ILE A 256 -4.22 10.43 -5.96
N GLN A 257 -4.35 11.04 -7.14
CA GLN A 257 -4.79 12.42 -7.31
C GLN A 257 -6.24 12.45 -7.79
N TYR A 258 -7.08 13.28 -7.17
CA TYR A 258 -8.51 13.32 -7.44
C TYR A 258 -9.11 14.71 -7.20
N ARG A 259 -10.36 14.89 -7.64
CA ARG A 259 -11.17 16.10 -7.44
C ARG A 259 -12.45 15.74 -6.69
#